data_AF-W6KX16-F1
#
_entry.id   AF-W6KX16-F1
#
_cell.length_a   1.000
_cell.length_b   1.000
_cell.length_c   1.000
_cell.angle_alpha   90.00
_cell.angle_beta   90.00
_cell.angle_gamma   90.00
#
_symmetry.space_group_name_H-M   'P 1'
#
loop_
_entity.id
_entity.type
_entity.pdbx_description
1 polymer ?
#
loop_
_entity_poly.entity_id
_entity_poly.type
_entity_poly.pdbx_seq_one_letter_code
_entity_poly.pdbx_strand_id
1 'polypeptide(L)'
;MKAQTIGSIVPPSYPRRQEQELENRKLSTTLSELVENATTVAENYLSYTEGRLPPLEVQIAPLTAALNNYLNSYRHEQPCDWTEDKILNRCKQQVTKDKINELAQRTPMDANGIIGILKALSGKDEIPRGRYLLLRDNLEVLKLHQGRDAILSLPKTLTNLYDIQHTDITASVRAEIAETDPIKNRLIAQVNEALAAFNAANTTGDVVEVERTHRHLIAARYEYLVLCAKRIRLLNGAANNAEVCSFSNELKQAQDDAEDALKQFKEEQEALKAAFNADLELSNKARREEEAKSAASASEYASKQKQMSTELDTIMKLQRDVIDELRRKALELRDLMNKQRDLTKAATAAKRAEEQRITSLQEFLNMHGQHCQRLQHCLAYLNSCKPVIEETERYVADMVKKLPRNRMEEVVKEITTEEVNSFMDAYKVFVFFCGELAIKKSHRLDTLERQARLTKHNQDSAMDSLDPNLENYRVELTELMEQMKAVEGVLNALNATQDAGEQVFENIEDVVRDTFKRTNETFVHPLQEFGHQLVDKRTRFVMRSMKYVENEEREVAQKKGTLEQMKTMLLQNNEYLAKAIAGEHTPTLIDSSLVK
;
A
#
# COMPACT_ATOMS: atom_id res chain seq x y z
N MET A 1 -2.00 -26.96 -45.18
CA MET A 1 -2.70 -27.32 -43.93
C MET A 1 -3.00 -26.04 -43.18
N LYS A 2 -4.28 -25.79 -42.89
CA LYS A 2 -4.77 -24.58 -42.20
C LYS A 2 -4.23 -24.54 -40.77
N ALA A 3 -4.08 -23.35 -40.20
CA ALA A 3 -3.71 -23.07 -38.81
C ALA A 3 -4.76 -23.63 -37.82
N GLN A 4 -4.79 -24.95 -37.67
CA GLN A 4 -5.59 -25.64 -36.66
C GLN A 4 -4.66 -26.08 -35.53
N THR A 5 -5.02 -25.63 -34.33
CA THR A 5 -4.72 -26.23 -33.02
C THR A 5 -3.25 -26.27 -32.58
N ILE A 6 -2.68 -25.12 -32.24
CA ILE A 6 -1.53 -25.06 -31.29
C ILE A 6 -2.02 -25.26 -29.83
N GLY A 7 -3.34 -25.14 -29.59
CA GLY A 7 -3.93 -25.20 -28.25
C GLY A 7 -4.22 -26.59 -27.67
N SER A 8 -4.25 -27.66 -28.47
CA SER A 8 -4.63 -29.01 -28.00
C SER A 8 -3.88 -30.11 -28.74
N ILE A 9 -3.41 -31.14 -28.02
CA ILE A 9 -2.77 -32.31 -28.64
C ILE A 9 -3.84 -33.17 -29.31
N VAL A 10 -3.66 -33.49 -30.59
CA VAL A 10 -4.62 -34.24 -31.40
C VAL A 10 -4.15 -35.71 -31.53
N PRO A 11 -4.94 -36.70 -31.07
CA PRO A 11 -4.61 -38.12 -31.23
C PRO A 11 -4.53 -38.52 -32.72
N PRO A 12 -3.68 -39.49 -33.08
CA PRO A 12 -3.63 -40.02 -34.45
C PRO A 12 -4.93 -40.74 -34.84
N SER A 13 -5.41 -40.58 -36.07
CA SER A 13 -6.59 -41.30 -36.58
C SER A 13 -6.21 -42.56 -37.35
N TYR A 14 -6.83 -43.71 -37.04
CA TYR A 14 -6.59 -45.00 -37.70
C TYR A 14 -7.82 -45.50 -38.49
N PRO A 15 -8.03 -45.01 -39.73
CA PRO A 15 -9.27 -45.26 -40.48
C PRO A 15 -9.51 -46.72 -40.90
N ARG A 16 -8.49 -47.60 -40.89
CA ARG A 16 -8.61 -49.02 -41.31
C ARG A 16 -8.60 -50.04 -40.17
N ARG A 17 -8.71 -49.59 -38.92
CA ARG A 17 -8.63 -50.44 -37.71
C ARG A 17 -9.59 -51.63 -37.77
N GLN A 18 -10.84 -51.40 -38.13
CA GLN A 18 -11.87 -52.44 -38.16
C GLN A 18 -11.60 -53.49 -39.26
N GLU A 19 -11.05 -53.06 -40.40
CA GLU A 19 -10.70 -53.95 -41.51
C GLU A 19 -9.52 -54.87 -41.14
N GLN A 20 -8.52 -54.33 -40.45
CA GLN A 20 -7.35 -55.07 -40.00
C GLN A 20 -7.67 -56.06 -38.86
N GLU A 21 -8.50 -55.66 -37.89
CA GLU A 21 -8.98 -56.57 -36.84
C GLU A 21 -9.75 -57.76 -37.44
N LEU A 22 -10.50 -57.53 -38.52
CA LEU A 22 -11.24 -58.56 -39.24
C LEU A 22 -10.30 -59.49 -40.03
N GLU A 23 -9.27 -58.96 -40.67
CA GLU A 23 -8.27 -59.75 -41.41
C GLU A 23 -7.40 -60.60 -40.47
N ASN A 24 -6.95 -60.03 -39.34
CA ASN A 24 -6.22 -60.75 -38.31
C ASN A 24 -7.07 -61.86 -37.66
N ARG A 25 -8.37 -61.62 -37.46
CA ARG A 25 -9.31 -62.67 -37.02
C ARG A 25 -9.42 -63.77 -38.05
N LYS A 26 -9.63 -63.44 -39.32
CA LYS A 26 -9.71 -64.44 -40.42
C LYS A 26 -8.47 -65.32 -40.46
N LEU A 27 -7.27 -64.73 -40.48
CA LEU A 27 -6.01 -65.47 -40.52
C LEU A 27 -5.81 -66.34 -39.26
N SER A 28 -6.12 -65.82 -38.07
CA SER A 28 -6.06 -66.58 -36.81
C SER A 28 -7.05 -67.76 -36.80
N THR A 29 -8.23 -67.59 -37.38
CA THR A 29 -9.26 -68.64 -37.48
C THR A 29 -8.82 -69.71 -38.46
N THR A 30 -8.33 -69.35 -39.65
CA THR A 30 -7.80 -70.30 -40.64
C THR A 30 -6.64 -71.11 -40.08
N LEU A 31 -5.75 -70.49 -39.31
CA LEU A 31 -4.61 -71.16 -38.67
C LEU A 31 -5.06 -72.14 -37.57
N SER A 32 -6.13 -71.81 -36.84
CA SER A 32 -6.72 -72.70 -35.83
C SER A 32 -7.46 -73.88 -36.45
N GLU A 33 -8.22 -73.62 -37.52
CA GLU A 33 -8.94 -74.64 -38.29
C GLU A 33 -7.98 -75.62 -38.98
N LEU A 34 -6.84 -75.14 -39.50
CA LEU A 34 -5.81 -76.01 -40.08
C LEU A 34 -5.15 -76.91 -39.02
N VAL A 35 -4.99 -76.43 -37.78
CA VAL A 35 -4.45 -77.22 -36.66
C VAL A 35 -5.47 -78.25 -36.15
N GLU A 36 -6.74 -77.90 -36.07
CA GLU A 36 -7.81 -78.85 -35.72
C GLU A 36 -7.97 -79.94 -36.79
N ASN A 37 -8.00 -79.55 -38.07
CA ASN A 37 -8.03 -80.49 -39.19
C ASN A 37 -6.80 -81.41 -39.21
N ALA A 38 -5.60 -80.89 -38.89
CA ALA A 38 -4.39 -81.71 -38.76
C ALA A 38 -4.48 -82.73 -37.60
N THR A 39 -5.15 -82.37 -36.50
CA THR A 39 -5.38 -83.25 -35.34
C THR A 39 -6.34 -84.40 -35.72
N THR A 40 -7.41 -84.09 -36.44
CA THR A 40 -8.38 -85.08 -36.95
C THR A 40 -7.76 -85.98 -38.03
N VAL A 41 -6.83 -85.45 -38.84
CA VAL A 41 -6.07 -86.22 -39.83
C VAL A 41 -5.06 -87.17 -39.16
N ALA A 42 -4.46 -86.79 -38.03
CA ALA A 42 -3.53 -87.64 -37.26
C ALA A 42 -4.22 -88.90 -36.67
N GLU A 43 -5.48 -88.80 -36.25
CA GLU A 43 -6.29 -89.94 -35.80
C GLU A 43 -6.61 -90.92 -36.94
N ASN A 44 -6.85 -90.40 -38.14
CA ASN A 44 -7.06 -91.19 -39.34
C ASN A 44 -5.75 -91.80 -39.91
N TYR A 45 -4.59 -91.18 -39.65
CA TYR A 45 -3.28 -91.61 -40.16
C TYR A 45 -2.74 -92.90 -39.53
N LEU A 46 -3.16 -93.24 -38.32
CA LEU A 46 -2.84 -94.52 -37.68
C LEU A 46 -3.42 -95.71 -38.48
N SER A 47 -4.55 -95.48 -39.15
CA SER A 47 -5.20 -96.44 -40.04
C SER A 47 -4.59 -96.47 -41.45
N TYR A 48 -3.74 -95.51 -41.82
CA TYR A 48 -3.21 -95.32 -43.19
C TYR A 48 -1.73 -95.72 -43.34
N THR A 49 -0.99 -95.76 -42.23
CA THR A 49 0.41 -96.23 -42.18
C THR A 49 0.60 -97.70 -42.60
N GLU A 50 -0.48 -98.48 -42.71
CA GLU A 50 -0.45 -99.84 -43.25
C GLU A 50 -0.52 -99.89 -44.80
N GLY A 51 -0.73 -98.77 -45.52
CA GLY A 51 -1.11 -98.82 -46.96
C GLY A 51 -0.39 -97.95 -48.00
N ARG A 52 0.00 -96.68 -47.76
CA ARG A 52 0.32 -95.73 -48.87
C ARG A 52 1.37 -94.63 -48.57
N LEU A 53 2.52 -94.99 -48.01
CA LEU A 53 3.61 -94.06 -47.66
C LEU A 53 4.41 -93.32 -48.78
N PRO A 54 4.38 -93.65 -50.09
CA PRO A 54 5.21 -92.94 -51.11
C PRO A 54 4.94 -91.46 -51.46
N PRO A 55 3.75 -90.83 -51.28
CA PRO A 55 3.51 -89.47 -51.82
C PRO A 55 3.95 -88.26 -50.95
N LEU A 56 4.54 -88.46 -49.77
CA LEU A 56 4.67 -87.44 -48.72
C LEU A 56 5.98 -86.61 -48.74
N GLU A 57 6.92 -86.89 -49.64
CA GLU A 57 8.18 -86.12 -49.78
C GLU A 57 7.95 -84.70 -50.35
N VAL A 58 6.80 -84.47 -50.98
CA VAL A 58 6.54 -83.31 -51.84
C VAL A 58 6.06 -82.05 -51.08
N GLN A 59 5.60 -82.15 -49.82
CA GLN A 59 4.98 -81.01 -49.10
C GLN A 59 5.86 -80.27 -48.08
N ILE A 60 7.16 -80.53 -48.05
CA ILE A 60 8.09 -79.76 -47.19
C ILE A 60 8.22 -78.31 -47.69
N ALA A 61 8.24 -78.10 -49.01
CA ALA A 61 8.47 -76.78 -49.61
C ALA A 61 7.34 -75.73 -49.38
N PRO A 62 6.03 -76.08 -49.46
CA PRO A 62 4.93 -75.14 -49.18
C PRO A 62 4.91 -74.60 -47.73
N LEU A 63 5.33 -75.41 -46.75
CA LEU A 63 5.32 -75.03 -45.34
C LEU A 63 6.43 -74.03 -45.00
N THR A 64 7.61 -74.20 -45.59
CA THR A 64 8.72 -73.24 -45.53
C THR A 64 8.33 -71.90 -46.18
N ALA A 65 7.57 -71.94 -47.28
CA ALA A 65 7.07 -70.73 -47.95
C ALA A 65 6.02 -69.98 -47.11
N ALA A 66 5.13 -70.68 -46.41
CA ALA A 66 4.12 -70.06 -45.54
C ALA A 66 4.72 -69.41 -44.28
N LEU A 67 5.72 -70.05 -43.64
CA LEU A 67 6.44 -69.51 -42.48
C LEU A 67 7.23 -68.24 -42.85
N ASN A 68 7.94 -68.26 -43.97
CA ASN A 68 8.65 -67.10 -44.48
C ASN A 68 7.70 -65.94 -44.83
N ASN A 69 6.51 -66.22 -45.35
CA ASN A 69 5.50 -65.18 -45.59
C ASN A 69 4.94 -64.59 -44.28
N TYR A 70 4.72 -65.40 -43.25
CA TYR A 70 4.21 -64.92 -41.96
C TYR A 70 5.23 -64.06 -41.19
N LEU A 71 6.51 -64.47 -41.18
CA LEU A 71 7.61 -63.71 -40.55
C LEU A 71 7.90 -62.38 -41.27
N ASN A 72 7.63 -62.29 -42.57
CA ASN A 72 7.86 -61.09 -43.38
C ASN A 72 6.60 -60.22 -43.58
N SER A 73 5.43 -60.67 -43.14
CA SER A 73 4.17 -59.90 -43.23
C SER A 73 4.03 -58.90 -42.07
N TYR A 74 4.77 -57.81 -42.15
CA TYR A 74 4.53 -56.61 -41.35
C TYR A 74 3.92 -55.53 -42.26
N ARG A 75 2.71 -55.06 -41.97
CA ARG A 75 2.10 -53.97 -42.77
C ARG A 75 1.56 -52.79 -41.97
N HIS A 76 1.04 -52.95 -40.74
CA HIS A 76 0.44 -51.82 -40.00
C HIS A 76 0.53 -51.95 -38.46
N GLU A 77 0.54 -50.81 -37.78
CA GLU A 77 0.66 -50.59 -36.34
C GLU A 77 -0.70 -50.75 -35.59
N GLN A 78 -0.74 -51.40 -34.42
CA GLN A 78 -1.90 -51.50 -33.49
C GLN A 78 -1.87 -50.55 -32.26
N PRO A 79 -2.80 -49.58 -32.11
CA PRO A 79 -2.77 -48.49 -31.09
C PRO A 79 -2.86 -48.95 -29.63
N CYS A 80 -2.35 -48.12 -28.70
CA CYS A 80 -2.15 -48.47 -27.29
C CYS A 80 -2.75 -47.48 -26.26
N ASP A 81 -3.76 -46.71 -26.65
CA ASP A 81 -4.58 -45.85 -25.79
C ASP A 81 -3.79 -44.84 -24.92
N TRP A 82 -2.78 -44.17 -25.51
CA TRP A 82 -2.12 -43.03 -24.86
C TRP A 82 -3.03 -41.82 -24.75
N THR A 83 -3.08 -41.22 -23.56
CA THR A 83 -3.80 -39.98 -23.28
C THR A 83 -2.83 -38.90 -22.78
N GLU A 84 -3.21 -37.62 -22.88
CA GLU A 84 -2.40 -36.49 -22.41
C GLU A 84 -2.00 -36.66 -20.93
N ASP A 85 -2.94 -37.06 -20.07
CA ASP A 85 -2.66 -37.29 -18.64
C ASP A 85 -1.64 -38.41 -18.40
N LYS A 86 -1.67 -39.48 -19.23
CA LYS A 86 -0.68 -40.56 -19.15
C LYS A 86 0.72 -40.06 -19.56
N ILE A 87 0.81 -39.16 -20.53
CA ILE A 87 2.08 -38.56 -20.97
C ILE A 87 2.63 -37.61 -19.91
N LEU A 88 1.78 -36.73 -19.35
CA LEU A 88 2.16 -35.79 -18.29
C LEU A 88 2.69 -36.56 -17.06
N ASN A 89 2.01 -37.63 -16.67
CA ASN A 89 2.42 -38.51 -15.57
C ASN A 89 3.71 -39.29 -15.88
N ARG A 90 3.86 -39.81 -17.10
CA ARG A 90 5.07 -40.54 -17.52
C ARG A 90 6.30 -39.63 -17.51
N CYS A 91 6.13 -38.37 -17.92
CA CYS A 91 7.18 -37.36 -17.92
C CYS A 91 7.43 -36.71 -16.55
N LYS A 92 6.58 -36.99 -15.54
CA LYS A 92 6.65 -36.41 -14.18
C LYS A 92 6.65 -34.87 -14.20
N GLN A 93 5.80 -34.26 -15.01
CA GLN A 93 5.78 -32.80 -15.17
C GLN A 93 5.25 -32.08 -13.94
N GLN A 94 5.79 -30.88 -13.69
CA GLN A 94 5.38 -29.96 -12.63
C GLN A 94 4.29 -28.98 -13.11
N VAL A 95 4.31 -28.58 -14.39
CA VAL A 95 3.33 -27.66 -14.97
C VAL A 95 2.07 -28.43 -15.40
N THR A 96 0.90 -27.95 -14.97
CA THR A 96 -0.39 -28.59 -15.25
C THR A 96 -0.90 -28.29 -16.65
N LYS A 97 -1.73 -29.19 -17.18
CA LYS A 97 -2.44 -29.05 -18.47
C LYS A 97 -3.14 -27.70 -18.62
N ASP A 98 -3.85 -27.25 -17.59
CA ASP A 98 -4.60 -25.99 -17.63
C ASP A 98 -3.68 -24.77 -17.75
N LYS A 99 -2.52 -24.80 -17.10
CA LYS A 99 -1.54 -23.72 -17.16
C LYS A 99 -0.84 -23.65 -18.52
N ILE A 100 -0.59 -24.81 -19.15
CA ILE A 100 -0.08 -24.90 -20.52
C ILE A 100 -1.12 -24.38 -21.53
N ASN A 101 -2.39 -24.77 -21.38
CA ASN A 101 -3.48 -24.31 -22.24
C ASN A 101 -3.71 -22.81 -22.13
N GLU A 102 -3.70 -22.26 -20.91
CA GLU A 102 -3.85 -20.84 -20.67
C GLU A 102 -2.76 -20.03 -21.37
N LEU A 103 -1.49 -20.38 -21.16
CA LEU A 103 -0.36 -19.65 -21.75
C LEU A 103 -0.31 -19.78 -23.27
N ALA A 104 -0.65 -20.95 -23.82
CA ALA A 104 -0.68 -21.18 -25.26
C ALA A 104 -1.81 -20.43 -25.99
N GLN A 105 -2.84 -19.98 -25.26
CA GLN A 105 -3.96 -19.21 -25.81
C GLN A 105 -3.77 -17.69 -25.71
N ARG A 106 -2.77 -17.21 -24.97
CA ARG A 106 -2.50 -15.77 -24.85
C ARG A 106 -2.01 -15.20 -26.19
N THR A 107 -2.49 -14.02 -26.54
CA THR A 107 -1.98 -13.27 -27.69
C THR A 107 -0.50 -12.96 -27.50
N PRO A 108 0.33 -13.04 -28.55
CA PRO A 108 1.75 -12.68 -28.46
C PRO A 108 1.89 -11.22 -28.03
N MET A 109 2.81 -10.97 -27.11
CA MET A 109 3.03 -9.63 -26.56
C MET A 109 3.73 -8.74 -27.60
N ASP A 110 3.18 -7.54 -27.85
CA ASP A 110 3.84 -6.52 -28.68
C ASP A 110 4.94 -5.80 -27.88
N ALA A 111 6.08 -6.48 -27.73
CA ALA A 111 7.23 -5.98 -26.98
C ALA A 111 7.71 -4.60 -27.48
N ASN A 112 7.69 -4.37 -28.80
CA ASN A 112 8.16 -3.12 -29.40
C ASN A 112 7.19 -1.96 -29.14
N GLY A 113 5.88 -2.21 -29.22
CA GLY A 113 4.86 -1.23 -28.87
C GLY A 113 4.96 -0.80 -27.40
N ILE A 114 5.09 -1.76 -26.49
CA ILE A 114 5.21 -1.49 -25.04
C ILE A 114 6.50 -0.72 -24.72
N ILE A 115 7.64 -1.14 -25.27
CA ILE A 115 8.93 -0.42 -25.13
C ILE A 115 8.82 1.01 -25.67
N GLY A 116 8.14 1.21 -26.80
CA GLY A 116 7.91 2.53 -27.38
C GLY A 116 7.05 3.43 -26.48
N ILE A 117 6.04 2.86 -25.82
CA ILE A 117 5.19 3.59 -24.86
C ILE A 117 5.99 3.99 -23.61
N LEU A 118 6.75 3.06 -23.01
CA LEU A 118 7.56 3.33 -21.82
C LEU A 118 8.61 4.42 -22.10
N LYS A 119 9.26 4.38 -23.28
CA LYS A 119 10.20 5.43 -23.71
C LYS A 119 9.54 6.79 -23.95
N ALA A 120 8.30 6.79 -24.43
CA ALA A 120 7.56 8.03 -24.61
C ALA A 120 7.19 8.66 -23.26
N LEU A 121 6.75 7.83 -22.30
CA LEU A 121 6.40 8.26 -20.94
C LEU A 121 7.63 8.69 -20.12
N SER A 122 8.80 8.09 -20.34
CA SER A 122 10.06 8.50 -19.68
C SER A 122 10.72 9.74 -20.30
N GLY A 123 10.07 10.38 -21.27
CA GLY A 123 10.52 11.64 -21.86
C GLY A 123 10.74 12.76 -20.83
N LYS A 124 11.41 13.83 -21.23
CA LYS A 124 11.60 15.03 -20.37
C LYS A 124 10.40 15.97 -20.41
N ASP A 125 9.64 15.96 -21.51
CA ASP A 125 8.53 16.89 -21.75
C ASP A 125 7.19 16.25 -21.38
N GLU A 126 6.29 17.05 -20.84
CA GLU A 126 4.92 16.64 -20.54
C GLU A 126 4.18 16.26 -21.84
N ILE A 127 3.52 15.10 -21.83
CA ILE A 127 2.80 14.59 -22.99
C ILE A 127 1.42 15.24 -23.02
N PRO A 128 0.94 15.74 -24.18
CA PRO A 128 -0.43 16.25 -24.29
C PRO A 128 -1.46 15.22 -23.83
N ARG A 129 -2.42 15.63 -23.01
CA ARG A 129 -3.40 14.75 -22.34
C ARG A 129 -4.05 13.71 -23.26
N GLY A 130 -4.45 14.08 -24.47
CA GLY A 130 -5.05 13.14 -25.43
C GLY A 130 -4.09 12.03 -25.89
N ARG A 131 -2.80 12.36 -26.06
CA ARG A 131 -1.76 11.37 -26.39
C ARG A 131 -1.40 10.51 -25.18
N TYR A 132 -1.38 11.10 -23.98
CA TYR A 132 -1.16 10.36 -22.74
C TYR A 132 -2.23 9.30 -22.49
N LEU A 133 -3.51 9.64 -22.60
CA LEU A 133 -4.62 8.70 -22.41
C LEU A 133 -4.54 7.50 -23.37
N LEU A 134 -4.16 7.74 -24.63
CA LEU A 134 -3.94 6.66 -25.60
C LEU A 134 -2.77 5.74 -25.22
N LEU A 135 -1.65 6.31 -24.74
CA LEU A 135 -0.50 5.52 -24.28
C LEU A 135 -0.85 4.69 -23.03
N ARG A 136 -1.61 5.28 -22.10
CA ARG A 136 -2.13 4.62 -20.89
C ARG A 136 -3.05 3.45 -21.23
N ASP A 137 -4.00 3.66 -22.12
CA ASP A 137 -4.96 2.60 -22.51
C ASP A 137 -4.25 1.47 -23.29
N ASN A 138 -3.18 1.78 -24.03
CA ASN A 138 -2.35 0.77 -24.69
C ASN A 138 -1.44 -0.01 -23.71
N LEU A 139 -1.10 0.56 -22.54
CA LEU A 139 -0.36 -0.16 -21.49
C LEU A 139 -1.21 -1.22 -20.78
N GLU A 140 -2.54 -1.10 -20.77
CA GLU A 140 -3.44 -2.11 -20.17
C GLU A 140 -3.28 -3.50 -20.79
N VAL A 141 -2.70 -3.60 -22.00
CA VAL A 141 -2.34 -4.89 -22.62
C VAL A 141 -1.40 -5.71 -21.72
N LEU A 142 -0.54 -5.07 -20.91
CA LEU A 142 0.33 -5.75 -19.93
C LEU A 142 -0.43 -6.57 -18.88
N LYS A 143 -1.68 -6.21 -18.60
CA LYS A 143 -2.52 -6.91 -17.62
C LYS A 143 -2.79 -8.37 -18.01
N LEU A 144 -2.90 -8.65 -19.30
CA LEU A 144 -3.09 -10.01 -19.84
C LEU A 144 -1.82 -10.89 -19.69
N HIS A 145 -0.68 -10.25 -19.48
CA HIS A 145 0.63 -10.90 -19.37
C HIS A 145 1.09 -11.06 -17.91
N GLN A 146 0.44 -10.35 -16.98
CA GLN A 146 0.64 -10.49 -15.54
C GLN A 146 0.12 -11.84 -15.01
N GLY A 147 0.68 -12.34 -13.91
CA GLY A 147 0.18 -13.54 -13.23
C GLY A 147 -1.21 -13.33 -12.63
N ARG A 148 -2.00 -14.41 -12.54
CA ARG A 148 -3.36 -14.35 -11.96
C ARG A 148 -3.37 -13.98 -10.47
N ASP A 149 -2.26 -14.23 -9.79
CA ASP A 149 -2.07 -14.00 -8.35
C ASP A 149 -1.40 -12.64 -8.04
N ALA A 150 -1.27 -11.78 -9.06
CA ALA A 150 -0.70 -10.46 -8.88
C ALA A 150 -1.60 -9.56 -8.03
N ILE A 151 -1.04 -9.07 -6.92
CA ILE A 151 -1.76 -8.23 -5.96
C ILE A 151 -1.93 -6.81 -6.51
N LEU A 152 -0.92 -6.31 -7.21
CA LEU A 152 -0.85 -4.97 -7.78
C LEU A 152 -0.84 -5.03 -9.30
N SER A 153 -1.61 -4.17 -9.96
CA SER A 153 -1.70 -4.14 -11.43
C SER A 153 -0.52 -3.38 -12.04
N LEU A 154 0.37 -4.08 -12.75
CA LEU A 154 1.57 -3.49 -13.36
C LEU A 154 1.29 -2.29 -14.28
N PRO A 155 0.30 -2.33 -15.21
CA PRO A 155 -0.02 -1.14 -16.01
C PRO A 155 -0.39 0.08 -15.15
N LYS A 156 -1.16 -0.12 -14.08
CA LYS A 156 -1.66 0.96 -13.22
C LYS A 156 -0.54 1.57 -12.40
N THR A 157 0.37 0.76 -11.87
CA THR A 157 1.52 1.26 -11.09
C THR A 157 2.48 2.05 -11.98
N LEU A 158 2.72 1.60 -13.22
CA LEU A 158 3.55 2.31 -14.20
C LEU A 158 2.96 3.65 -14.64
N THR A 159 1.63 3.73 -14.79
CA THR A 159 0.94 4.98 -15.13
C THR A 159 0.84 5.91 -13.93
N ASN A 160 0.68 5.37 -12.71
CA ASN A 160 0.67 6.15 -11.49
C ASN A 160 2.00 6.89 -11.26
N LEU A 161 3.14 6.26 -11.57
CA LEU A 161 4.45 6.93 -11.54
C LEU A 161 4.52 8.14 -12.48
N TYR A 162 3.88 8.06 -13.65
CA TYR A 162 3.81 9.18 -14.57
C TYR A 162 2.86 10.27 -14.07
N ASP A 163 1.65 9.89 -13.64
CA ASP A 163 0.64 10.81 -13.12
C ASP A 163 1.18 11.62 -11.94
N ILE A 164 1.79 10.96 -10.96
CA ILE A 164 2.34 11.60 -9.74
C ILE A 164 3.47 12.58 -10.05
N GLN A 165 4.27 12.33 -11.08
CA GLN A 165 5.33 13.26 -11.50
C GLN A 165 4.75 14.58 -12.05
N HIS A 166 3.57 14.51 -12.67
CA HIS A 166 2.91 15.65 -13.32
C HIS A 166 1.78 16.25 -12.50
N THR A 167 1.53 15.73 -11.29
CA THR A 167 0.60 16.34 -10.34
C THR A 167 1.11 17.71 -9.87
N ASP A 168 0.20 18.68 -9.79
CA ASP A 168 0.49 19.97 -9.17
C ASP A 168 0.62 19.79 -7.65
N ILE A 169 1.87 19.66 -7.21
CA ILE A 169 2.25 19.44 -5.81
C ILE A 169 1.69 20.54 -4.91
N THR A 170 1.71 21.80 -5.36
CA THR A 170 1.20 22.94 -4.59
C THR A 170 -0.31 22.85 -4.42
N ALA A 171 -1.04 22.45 -5.47
CA ALA A 171 -2.48 22.22 -5.39
C ALA A 171 -2.83 21.05 -4.47
N SER A 172 -2.08 19.94 -4.52
CA SER A 172 -2.31 18.77 -3.66
C SER A 172 -2.10 19.09 -2.18
N VAL A 173 -0.98 19.73 -1.82
CA VAL A 173 -0.71 20.13 -0.42
C VAL A 173 -1.72 21.17 0.06
N ARG A 174 -2.16 22.09 -0.80
CA ARG A 174 -3.22 23.06 -0.45
C ARG A 174 -4.59 22.39 -0.29
N ALA A 175 -4.91 21.34 -1.03
CA ALA A 175 -6.16 20.61 -0.88
C ALA A 175 -6.29 19.94 0.50
N GLU A 176 -5.19 19.39 1.05
CA GLU A 176 -5.15 18.82 2.40
C GLU A 176 -5.48 19.87 3.47
N ILE A 177 -5.03 21.11 3.29
CA ILE A 177 -5.34 22.22 4.18
C ILE A 177 -6.76 22.76 3.93
N ALA A 178 -7.23 22.70 2.68
CA ALA A 178 -8.53 23.26 2.26
C ALA A 178 -9.71 22.63 2.99
N GLU A 179 -9.59 21.39 3.49
CA GLU A 179 -10.60 20.77 4.35
C GLU A 179 -10.88 21.59 5.62
N THR A 180 -9.89 22.35 6.10
CA THR A 180 -10.02 23.22 7.28
C THR A 180 -10.42 24.66 6.94
N ASP A 181 -10.47 25.05 5.66
CA ASP A 181 -10.82 26.40 5.22
C ASP A 181 -12.26 26.82 5.59
N PRO A 182 -13.30 25.94 5.53
CA PRO A 182 -14.64 26.30 6.00
C PRO A 182 -14.65 26.70 7.48
N ILE A 183 -13.86 26.01 8.31
CA ILE A 183 -13.73 26.31 9.74
C ILE A 183 -12.95 27.61 9.92
N LYS A 184 -11.86 27.81 9.17
CA LYS A 184 -11.05 29.04 9.17
C LYS A 184 -11.92 30.27 8.86
N ASN A 185 -12.70 30.22 7.78
CA ASN A 185 -13.56 31.31 7.36
C ASN A 185 -14.64 31.63 8.42
N ARG A 186 -15.22 30.61 9.05
CA ARG A 186 -16.17 30.78 10.15
C ARG A 186 -15.53 31.47 11.37
N LEU A 187 -14.34 31.02 11.79
CA LEU A 187 -13.64 31.61 12.95
C LEU A 187 -13.20 33.05 12.66
N ILE A 188 -12.74 33.36 11.44
CA ILE A 188 -12.42 34.74 11.03
C ILE A 188 -13.67 35.62 11.10
N ALA A 189 -14.82 35.14 10.63
CA ALA A 189 -16.07 35.88 10.73
C ALA A 189 -16.47 36.14 12.19
N GLN A 190 -16.36 35.14 13.06
CA GLN A 190 -16.63 35.28 14.50
C GLN A 190 -15.69 36.27 15.18
N VAL A 191 -14.40 36.24 14.84
CA VAL A 191 -13.41 37.21 15.35
C VAL A 191 -13.76 38.63 14.89
N ASN A 192 -14.15 38.81 13.63
CA ASN A 192 -14.53 40.12 13.09
C ASN A 192 -15.82 40.65 13.73
N GLU A 193 -16.81 39.79 13.95
CA GLU A 193 -18.05 40.12 14.65
C GLU A 193 -17.77 40.55 16.10
N ALA A 194 -16.97 39.77 16.84
CA ALA A 194 -16.57 40.11 18.20
C ALA A 194 -15.76 41.41 18.26
N LEU A 195 -14.90 41.67 17.27
CA LEU A 195 -14.12 42.91 17.17
C LEU A 195 -15.03 44.12 16.89
N ALA A 196 -16.03 43.97 16.02
CA ALA A 196 -17.00 45.02 15.75
C ALA A 196 -17.82 45.35 17.01
N ALA A 197 -18.28 44.33 17.74
CA ALA A 197 -18.99 44.50 19.00
C ALA A 197 -18.13 45.21 20.06
N PHE A 198 -16.86 44.81 20.21
CA PHE A 198 -15.91 45.46 21.11
C PHE A 198 -15.68 46.93 20.75
N ASN A 199 -15.45 47.23 19.47
CA ASN A 199 -15.25 48.61 19.02
C ASN A 199 -16.50 49.47 19.26
N ALA A 200 -17.69 48.95 18.98
CA ALA A 200 -18.95 49.65 19.25
C ALA A 200 -19.11 49.94 20.75
N ALA A 201 -18.93 48.93 21.61
CA ALA A 201 -18.98 49.12 23.06
C ALA A 201 -17.96 50.16 23.53
N ASN A 202 -16.74 50.11 23.00
CA ASN A 202 -15.66 51.04 23.36
C ASN A 202 -15.97 52.49 22.94
N THR A 203 -16.71 52.69 21.85
CA THR A 203 -17.19 54.03 21.46
C THR A 203 -18.33 54.54 22.33
N THR A 204 -19.22 53.65 22.81
CA THR A 204 -20.32 54.04 23.71
C THR A 204 -19.88 54.33 25.13
N GLY A 205 -18.72 53.80 25.55
CA GLY A 205 -18.13 54.06 26.87
C GLY A 205 -18.74 53.27 28.03
N ASP A 206 -19.66 52.33 27.76
CA ASP A 206 -20.19 51.43 28.79
C ASP A 206 -19.10 50.43 29.23
N VAL A 207 -18.58 50.63 30.44
CA VAL A 207 -17.47 49.86 31.00
C VAL A 207 -17.78 48.37 31.10
N VAL A 208 -19.03 48.01 31.45
CA VAL A 208 -19.43 46.61 31.64
C VAL A 208 -19.51 45.90 30.29
N GLU A 209 -20.12 46.56 29.31
CA GLU A 209 -20.28 45.99 27.97
C GLU A 209 -18.93 45.92 27.22
N VAL A 210 -18.04 46.90 27.40
CA VAL A 210 -16.67 46.87 26.88
C VAL A 210 -15.91 45.68 27.43
N GLU A 211 -16.00 45.41 28.74
CA GLU A 211 -15.32 44.27 29.34
C GLU A 211 -15.89 42.92 28.86
N ARG A 212 -17.22 42.83 28.74
CA ARG A 212 -17.89 41.63 28.24
C ARG A 212 -17.44 41.32 26.82
N THR A 213 -17.56 42.30 25.91
CA THR A 213 -17.18 42.15 24.49
C THR A 213 -15.69 41.91 24.31
N HIS A 214 -14.82 42.50 25.14
CA HIS A 214 -13.38 42.23 25.12
C HIS A 214 -13.06 40.77 25.47
N ARG A 215 -13.71 40.20 26.48
CA ARG A 215 -13.54 38.76 26.82
C ARG A 215 -14.03 37.84 25.70
N HIS A 216 -15.13 38.20 25.03
CA HIS A 216 -15.64 37.42 23.89
C HIS A 216 -14.69 37.49 22.70
N LEU A 217 -14.09 38.66 22.44
CA LEU A 217 -13.05 38.82 21.42
C LEU A 217 -11.82 37.98 21.72
N ILE A 218 -11.35 37.95 22.97
CA ILE A 218 -10.22 37.11 23.40
C ILE A 218 -10.52 35.63 23.17
N ALA A 219 -11.72 35.16 23.53
CA ALA A 219 -12.13 33.77 23.31
C ALA A 219 -12.18 33.41 21.82
N ALA A 220 -12.78 34.27 20.97
CA ALA A 220 -12.81 34.04 19.53
C ALA A 220 -11.41 34.02 18.90
N ARG A 221 -10.51 34.90 19.38
CA ARG A 221 -9.09 34.92 18.96
C ARG A 221 -8.35 33.66 19.37
N TYR A 222 -8.60 33.14 20.58
CA TYR A 222 -8.02 31.89 21.05
C TYR A 222 -8.46 30.69 20.18
N GLU A 223 -9.74 30.58 19.86
CA GLU A 223 -10.23 29.50 18.97
C GLU A 223 -9.58 29.56 17.57
N TYR A 224 -9.44 30.77 17.02
CA TYR A 224 -8.75 30.98 15.75
C TYR A 224 -7.26 30.61 15.83
N LEU A 225 -6.58 30.95 16.92
CA LEU A 225 -5.19 30.59 17.18
C LEU A 225 -4.99 29.07 17.22
N VAL A 226 -5.87 28.36 17.94
CA VAL A 226 -5.85 26.88 18.03
C VAL A 226 -5.97 26.25 16.65
N LEU A 227 -6.84 26.78 15.78
CA LEU A 227 -6.96 26.27 14.40
C LEU A 227 -5.68 26.51 13.59
N CYS A 228 -5.07 27.69 13.70
CA CYS A 228 -3.83 28.00 13.00
C CYS A 228 -2.70 27.04 13.42
N ALA A 229 -2.56 26.77 14.72
CA ALA A 229 -1.61 25.77 15.22
C ALA A 229 -1.92 24.37 14.70
N LYS A 230 -3.21 23.98 14.66
CA LYS A 230 -3.64 22.68 14.10
C LYS A 230 -3.24 22.53 12.62
N ARG A 231 -3.39 23.58 11.80
CA ARG A 231 -3.00 23.58 10.38
C ARG A 231 -1.48 23.41 10.21
N ILE A 232 -0.68 24.09 11.02
CA ILE A 232 0.79 23.93 11.01
C ILE A 232 1.19 22.49 11.39
N ARG A 233 0.49 21.88 12.36
CA ARG A 233 0.75 20.49 12.78
C ARG A 233 0.38 19.47 11.70
N LEU A 234 -0.72 19.69 10.97
CA LEU A 234 -1.10 18.83 9.84
C LEU A 234 0.00 18.78 8.78
N LEU A 235 0.64 19.92 8.49
CA LEU A 235 1.71 20.00 7.49
C LEU A 235 3.02 19.34 7.95
N ASN A 236 3.30 19.29 9.26
CA ASN A 236 4.57 18.80 9.80
C ASN A 236 4.50 17.40 10.42
N GLY A 237 3.35 16.72 10.38
CA GLY A 237 3.21 15.36 10.95
C GLY A 237 3.45 15.28 12.47
N ALA A 238 3.44 16.42 13.19
CA ALA A 238 3.81 16.52 14.61
C ALA A 238 2.65 16.19 15.58
N ALA A 239 1.61 15.51 15.11
CA ALA A 239 0.58 14.91 15.96
C ALA A 239 0.87 13.42 16.08
N ASN A 240 0.91 12.88 17.30
CA ASN A 240 1.11 11.46 17.59
C ASN A 240 0.33 10.59 16.59
N ASN A 241 1.07 9.90 15.70
CA ASN A 241 0.60 8.97 14.67
C ASN A 241 -0.08 9.55 13.41
N ALA A 242 0.02 10.85 13.12
CA ALA A 242 -0.36 11.37 11.81
C ALA A 242 0.86 11.36 10.89
N GLU A 243 0.79 10.53 9.86
CA GLU A 243 1.81 10.39 8.83
C GLU A 243 2.08 11.75 8.16
N VAL A 244 3.34 12.01 7.77
CA VAL A 244 3.73 13.20 7.00
C VAL A 244 2.79 13.36 5.80
N CYS A 245 2.31 14.58 5.53
CA CYS A 245 1.53 15.06 4.36
C CYS A 245 1.15 13.97 3.35
N SER A 246 -0.14 13.75 3.09
CA SER A 246 -0.63 12.55 2.37
C SER A 246 0.00 12.35 0.99
N PHE A 247 0.32 13.44 0.29
CA PHE A 247 1.05 13.37 -0.98
C PHE A 247 2.48 12.79 -0.85
N SER A 248 3.16 13.00 0.27
CA SER A 248 4.46 12.36 0.55
C SER A 248 4.34 10.85 0.74
N ASN A 249 3.21 10.36 1.26
CA ASN A 249 2.94 8.93 1.37
C ASN A 249 2.56 8.36 0.02
N GLU A 250 1.78 9.09 -0.78
CA GLU A 250 1.49 8.71 -2.18
C GLU A 250 2.78 8.55 -3.01
N LEU A 251 3.78 9.43 -2.82
CA LEU A 251 5.09 9.32 -3.47
C LEU A 251 5.86 8.05 -3.07
N LYS A 252 5.79 7.64 -1.79
CA LYS A 252 6.43 6.42 -1.29
C LYS A 252 5.66 5.17 -1.73
N GLN A 253 4.35 5.18 -1.56
CA GLN A 253 3.47 4.10 -1.96
C GLN A 253 3.55 3.85 -3.47
N ALA A 254 3.63 4.89 -4.30
CA ALA A 254 3.82 4.72 -5.74
C ALA A 254 5.18 4.12 -6.12
N GLN A 255 6.23 4.40 -5.33
CA GLN A 255 7.51 3.74 -5.47
C GLN A 255 7.39 2.26 -5.08
N ASP A 256 6.94 1.99 -3.86
CA ASP A 256 6.85 0.64 -3.30
C ASP A 256 5.94 -0.25 -4.15
N ASP A 257 4.76 0.24 -4.54
CA ASP A 257 3.82 -0.46 -5.40
C ASP A 257 4.43 -0.77 -6.78
N ALA A 258 5.24 0.14 -7.34
CA ALA A 258 5.89 -0.08 -8.63
C ALA A 258 7.06 -1.07 -8.52
N GLU A 259 7.88 -0.97 -7.49
CA GLU A 259 9.00 -1.88 -7.23
C GLU A 259 8.51 -3.29 -6.91
N ASP A 260 7.47 -3.42 -6.08
CA ASP A 260 6.85 -4.71 -5.72
C ASP A 260 6.10 -5.33 -6.90
N ALA A 261 5.33 -4.55 -7.68
CA ALA A 261 4.68 -5.06 -8.88
C ALA A 261 5.69 -5.54 -9.94
N LEU A 262 6.81 -4.82 -10.10
CA LEU A 262 7.90 -5.21 -10.99
C LEU A 262 8.61 -6.47 -10.51
N LYS A 263 8.92 -6.54 -9.21
CA LYS A 263 9.55 -7.71 -8.60
C LYS A 263 8.67 -8.95 -8.72
N GLN A 264 7.39 -8.84 -8.37
CA GLN A 264 6.43 -9.93 -8.51
C GLN A 264 6.32 -10.39 -9.97
N PHE A 265 6.22 -9.46 -10.92
CA PHE A 265 6.19 -9.80 -12.34
C PHE A 265 7.46 -10.54 -12.78
N LYS A 266 8.64 -10.08 -12.37
CA LYS A 266 9.92 -10.70 -12.71
C LYS A 266 10.05 -12.11 -12.14
N GLU A 267 9.81 -12.26 -10.84
CA GLU A 267 9.93 -13.54 -10.13
C GLU A 267 8.97 -14.59 -10.70
N GLU A 268 7.73 -14.20 -11.04
CA GLU A 268 6.75 -15.09 -11.66
C GLU A 268 7.20 -15.55 -13.06
N GLN A 269 7.72 -14.64 -13.90
CA GLN A 269 8.21 -15.02 -15.23
C GLN A 269 9.46 -15.92 -15.16
N GLU A 270 10.38 -15.64 -14.24
CA GLU A 270 11.58 -16.47 -14.03
C GLU A 270 11.23 -17.85 -13.47
N ALA A 271 10.31 -17.93 -12.50
CA ALA A 271 9.83 -19.20 -11.95
C ALA A 271 9.13 -20.06 -13.01
N LEU A 272 8.28 -19.47 -13.84
CA LEU A 272 7.64 -20.17 -14.96
C LEU A 272 8.68 -20.68 -15.95
N LYS A 273 9.66 -19.85 -16.34
CA LYS A 273 10.72 -20.24 -17.26
C LYS A 273 11.54 -21.42 -16.71
N ALA A 274 11.89 -21.38 -15.43
CA ALA A 274 12.61 -22.46 -14.77
C ALA A 274 11.79 -23.77 -14.78
N ALA A 275 10.50 -23.71 -14.43
CA ALA A 275 9.60 -24.87 -14.43
C ALA A 275 9.45 -25.48 -15.84
N PHE A 276 9.26 -24.66 -16.88
CA PHE A 276 9.14 -25.13 -18.25
C PHE A 276 10.43 -25.77 -18.79
N ASN A 277 11.60 -25.22 -18.44
CA ASN A 277 12.88 -25.82 -18.82
C ASN A 277 13.10 -27.17 -18.12
N ALA A 278 12.79 -27.26 -16.82
CA ALA A 278 12.87 -28.51 -16.07
C ALA A 278 11.94 -29.59 -16.67
N ASP A 279 10.70 -29.22 -17.01
CA ASP A 279 9.73 -30.14 -17.62
C ASP A 279 10.15 -30.58 -19.04
N LEU A 280 10.83 -29.72 -19.80
CA LEU A 280 11.40 -30.08 -21.11
C LEU A 280 12.52 -31.11 -20.95
N GLU A 281 13.41 -30.92 -19.99
CA GLU A 281 14.49 -31.87 -19.69
C GLU A 281 13.96 -33.23 -19.25
N LEU A 282 12.97 -33.24 -18.35
CA LEU A 282 12.31 -34.46 -17.90
C LEU A 282 11.60 -35.19 -19.04
N SER A 283 10.90 -34.47 -19.92
CA SER A 283 10.24 -35.06 -21.08
C SER A 283 11.24 -35.67 -22.07
N ASN A 284 12.35 -34.96 -22.35
CA ASN A 284 13.43 -35.48 -23.20
C ASN A 284 14.11 -36.71 -22.59
N LYS A 285 14.28 -36.75 -21.26
CA LYS A 285 14.80 -37.92 -20.56
C LYS A 285 13.87 -39.12 -20.68
N ALA A 286 12.58 -38.94 -20.42
CA ALA A 286 11.57 -40.00 -20.54
C ALA A 286 11.51 -40.57 -21.97
N ARG A 287 11.67 -39.72 -22.99
CA ARG A 287 11.79 -40.14 -24.39
C ARG A 287 13.00 -41.06 -24.61
N ARG A 288 14.19 -40.65 -24.17
CA ARG A 288 15.42 -41.47 -24.33
C ARG A 288 15.30 -42.83 -23.63
N GLU A 289 14.67 -42.85 -22.45
CA GLU A 289 14.41 -44.10 -21.71
C GLU A 289 13.48 -45.04 -22.48
N GLU A 290 12.41 -44.54 -23.10
CA GLU A 290 11.53 -45.37 -23.93
C GLU A 290 12.16 -45.80 -25.25
N GLU A 291 12.94 -44.93 -25.90
CA GLU A 291 13.73 -45.30 -27.08
C GLU A 291 14.72 -46.43 -26.75
N ALA A 292 15.40 -46.35 -25.61
CA ALA A 292 16.33 -47.38 -25.15
C ALA A 292 15.63 -48.71 -24.81
N LYS A 293 14.47 -48.67 -24.15
CA LYS A 293 13.65 -49.86 -23.88
C LYS A 293 13.18 -50.52 -25.19
N SER A 294 12.74 -49.72 -26.14
CA SER A 294 12.32 -50.22 -27.46
C SER A 294 13.48 -50.90 -28.19
N ALA A 295 14.67 -50.32 -28.18
CA ALA A 295 15.86 -50.91 -28.78
C ALA A 295 16.24 -52.26 -28.12
N ALA A 296 16.16 -52.35 -26.79
CA ALA A 296 16.42 -53.58 -26.04
C ALA A 296 15.41 -54.68 -26.38
N SER A 297 14.10 -54.36 -26.39
CA SER A 297 13.05 -55.32 -26.74
C SER A 297 13.13 -55.77 -28.21
N ALA A 298 13.47 -54.87 -29.13
CA ALA A 298 13.69 -55.22 -30.54
C ALA A 298 14.87 -56.19 -30.71
N SER A 299 15.95 -55.97 -29.96
CA SER A 299 17.11 -56.89 -29.94
C SER A 299 16.74 -58.25 -29.35
N GLU A 300 15.95 -58.29 -28.29
CA GLU A 300 15.49 -59.54 -27.67
C GLU A 300 14.58 -60.33 -28.62
N TYR A 301 13.67 -59.64 -29.32
CA TYR A 301 12.81 -60.25 -30.33
C TYR A 301 13.62 -60.81 -31.50
N ALA A 302 14.55 -60.02 -32.06
CA ALA A 302 15.43 -60.48 -33.15
C ALA A 302 16.26 -61.71 -32.74
N SER A 303 16.73 -61.75 -31.48
CA SER A 303 17.44 -62.91 -30.94
C SER A 303 16.52 -64.14 -30.82
N LYS A 304 15.30 -63.99 -30.29
CA LYS A 304 14.31 -65.09 -30.19
C LYS A 304 13.87 -65.58 -31.55
N GLN A 305 13.65 -64.69 -32.51
CA GLN A 305 13.31 -65.03 -33.90
C GLN A 305 14.42 -65.84 -34.56
N LYS A 306 15.68 -65.42 -34.40
CA LYS A 306 16.84 -66.13 -34.93
C LYS A 306 17.01 -67.50 -34.26
N GLN A 307 16.87 -67.57 -32.94
CA GLN A 307 16.93 -68.82 -32.18
C GLN A 307 15.85 -69.80 -32.63
N MET A 308 14.59 -69.37 -32.72
CA MET A 308 13.47 -70.20 -33.18
C MET A 308 13.67 -70.68 -34.62
N SER A 309 14.18 -69.83 -35.52
CA SER A 309 14.50 -70.21 -36.90
C SER A 309 15.61 -71.27 -36.95
N THR A 310 16.66 -71.12 -36.14
CA THR A 310 17.75 -72.10 -36.08
C THR A 310 17.31 -73.42 -35.44
N GLU A 311 16.47 -73.37 -34.40
CA GLU A 311 15.90 -74.57 -33.78
C GLU A 311 14.99 -75.31 -34.77
N LEU A 312 14.19 -74.59 -35.56
CA LEU A 312 13.38 -75.16 -36.65
C LEU A 312 14.25 -75.83 -37.72
N ASP A 313 15.31 -75.17 -38.20
CA ASP A 313 16.23 -75.76 -39.19
C ASP A 313 16.96 -77.00 -38.65
N THR A 314 17.30 -77.00 -37.36
CA THR A 314 17.97 -78.13 -36.71
C THR A 314 17.01 -79.31 -36.53
N ILE A 315 15.76 -79.03 -36.14
CA ILE A 315 14.68 -80.02 -36.05
C ILE A 315 14.32 -80.56 -37.44
N MET A 316 14.38 -79.75 -38.49
CA MET A 316 14.14 -80.19 -39.88
C MET A 316 15.24 -81.11 -40.41
N LYS A 317 16.49 -80.93 -39.98
CA LYS A 317 17.59 -81.87 -40.27
C LYS A 317 17.40 -83.19 -39.53
N LEU A 318 17.05 -83.14 -38.24
CA LEU A 318 16.69 -84.31 -37.43
C LEU A 318 15.43 -85.04 -37.94
N GLN A 319 14.45 -84.33 -38.52
CA GLN A 319 13.26 -84.90 -39.16
C GLN A 319 13.61 -85.80 -40.34
N ARG A 320 14.66 -85.46 -41.09
CA ARG A 320 15.14 -86.27 -42.21
C ARG A 320 15.72 -87.61 -41.72
N ASP A 321 16.36 -87.59 -40.55
CA ASP A 321 16.94 -88.77 -39.90
C ASP A 321 15.87 -89.64 -39.19
N VAL A 322 14.75 -89.05 -38.72
CA VAL A 322 13.66 -89.76 -38.01
C VAL A 322 12.59 -90.36 -38.93
N ILE A 323 12.53 -90.00 -40.21
CA ILE A 323 11.69 -90.70 -41.22
C ILE A 323 12.03 -92.20 -41.27
N ASP A 324 13.30 -92.55 -41.03
CA ASP A 324 13.76 -93.94 -40.88
C ASP A 324 13.28 -94.61 -39.58
N GLU A 325 12.96 -93.83 -38.54
CA GLU A 325 12.48 -94.31 -37.23
C GLU A 325 10.94 -94.36 -37.10
N LEU A 326 10.20 -93.65 -37.97
CA LEU A 326 8.73 -93.50 -37.97
C LEU A 326 7.90 -94.74 -38.39
N ARG A 327 8.52 -95.90 -38.61
CA ARG A 327 7.83 -97.20 -38.45
C ARG A 327 7.49 -97.49 -36.97
N ARG A 328 8.16 -96.83 -36.01
CA ARG A 328 8.12 -97.16 -34.57
C ARG A 328 7.32 -96.17 -33.71
N LYS A 329 6.95 -94.98 -34.21
CA LYS A 329 6.38 -93.85 -33.43
C LYS A 329 4.93 -93.45 -33.78
N ALA A 330 4.18 -94.27 -34.50
CA ALA A 330 2.73 -94.04 -34.76
C ALA A 330 1.92 -93.80 -33.48
N LEU A 331 2.32 -94.40 -32.36
CA LEU A 331 1.71 -94.24 -31.04
C LEU A 331 2.02 -92.91 -30.33
N GLU A 332 3.10 -92.21 -30.69
CA GLU A 332 3.52 -90.96 -30.02
C GLU A 332 2.98 -89.68 -30.71
N LEU A 333 2.45 -89.83 -31.94
CA LEU A 333 1.90 -88.76 -32.78
C LEU A 333 0.68 -88.05 -32.14
N ARG A 334 -0.12 -88.76 -31.34
CA ARG A 334 -1.28 -88.20 -30.63
C ARG A 334 -0.88 -87.17 -29.56
N ASP A 335 0.24 -87.39 -28.88
CA ASP A 335 0.66 -86.55 -27.75
C ASP A 335 1.38 -85.27 -28.23
N LEU A 336 1.94 -85.27 -29.44
CA LEU A 336 2.61 -84.12 -30.06
C LEU A 336 1.64 -83.15 -30.75
N MET A 337 0.51 -83.61 -31.29
CA MET A 337 -0.53 -82.74 -31.87
C MET A 337 -1.17 -81.82 -30.81
N ASN A 338 -1.29 -82.32 -29.58
CA ASN A 338 -1.71 -81.49 -28.43
C ASN A 338 -0.67 -80.41 -28.08
N LYS A 339 0.64 -80.69 -28.17
CA LYS A 339 1.71 -79.69 -27.96
C LYS A 339 1.83 -78.67 -29.11
N GLN A 340 1.56 -79.07 -30.36
CA GLN A 340 1.51 -78.17 -31.51
C GLN A 340 0.37 -77.15 -31.38
N ARG A 341 -0.80 -77.57 -30.88
CA ARG A 341 -1.91 -76.68 -30.53
C ARG A 341 -1.52 -75.62 -29.51
N ASP A 342 -0.75 -76.00 -28.48
CA ASP A 342 -0.35 -75.09 -27.40
C ASP A 342 0.73 -74.07 -27.85
N LEU A 343 1.69 -74.49 -28.69
CA LEU A 343 2.72 -73.59 -29.25
C LEU A 343 2.15 -72.61 -30.29
N THR A 344 1.15 -73.02 -31.06
CA THR A 344 0.47 -72.14 -32.04
C THR A 344 -0.37 -71.06 -31.35
N LYS A 345 -0.99 -71.41 -30.20
CA LYS A 345 -1.65 -70.43 -29.31
C LYS A 345 -0.66 -69.45 -28.68
N ALA A 346 0.55 -69.91 -28.33
CA ALA A 346 1.60 -69.04 -27.78
C ALA A 346 2.17 -68.06 -28.84
N ALA A 347 2.40 -68.51 -30.08
CA ALA A 347 2.94 -67.68 -31.16
C ALA A 347 1.97 -66.58 -31.63
N THR A 348 0.66 -66.87 -31.64
CA THR A 348 -0.39 -65.87 -31.95
C THR A 348 -0.55 -64.83 -30.84
N ALA A 349 -0.37 -65.22 -29.58
CA ALA A 349 -0.38 -64.29 -28.44
C ALA A 349 0.85 -63.36 -28.44
N ALA A 350 2.04 -63.89 -28.73
CA ALA A 350 3.28 -63.11 -28.79
C ALA A 350 3.27 -62.05 -29.91
N LYS A 351 2.70 -62.36 -31.08
CA LYS A 351 2.56 -61.41 -32.19
C LYS A 351 1.65 -60.23 -31.83
N ARG A 352 0.49 -60.49 -31.20
CA ARG A 352 -0.42 -59.43 -30.75
C ARG A 352 0.22 -58.50 -29.71
N ALA A 353 1.08 -59.03 -28.84
CA ALA A 353 1.80 -58.21 -27.86
C ALA A 353 2.82 -57.27 -28.52
N GLU A 354 3.51 -57.71 -29.59
CA GLU A 354 4.47 -56.88 -30.32
C GLU A 354 3.77 -55.82 -31.19
N GLU A 355 2.62 -56.16 -31.79
CA GLU A 355 1.77 -55.21 -32.54
C GLU A 355 1.31 -54.04 -31.65
N GLN A 356 0.89 -54.31 -30.41
CA GLN A 356 0.51 -53.28 -29.43
C GLN A 356 1.69 -52.38 -29.03
N ARG A 357 2.88 -52.97 -28.86
CA ARG A 357 4.07 -52.24 -28.38
C ARG A 357 4.57 -51.19 -29.37
N ILE A 358 4.64 -51.52 -30.67
CA ILE A 358 5.24 -50.62 -31.67
C ILE A 358 4.40 -49.34 -31.83
N THR A 359 3.09 -49.46 -31.81
CA THR A 359 2.18 -48.32 -31.99
C THR A 359 2.09 -47.47 -30.74
N SER A 360 2.21 -48.10 -29.56
CA SER A 360 2.40 -47.37 -28.30
C SER A 360 3.56 -46.37 -28.43
N LEU A 361 4.66 -46.78 -29.06
CA LEU A 361 5.82 -45.92 -29.29
C LEU A 361 5.53 -44.80 -30.31
N GLN A 362 4.84 -45.10 -31.41
CA GLN A 362 4.54 -44.07 -32.42
C GLN A 362 3.49 -43.06 -31.98
N GLU A 363 2.48 -43.47 -31.22
CA GLU A 363 1.55 -42.58 -30.54
C GLU A 363 2.28 -41.66 -29.57
N PHE A 364 3.18 -42.22 -28.76
CA PHE A 364 4.01 -41.45 -27.85
C PHE A 364 4.87 -40.43 -28.60
N LEU A 365 5.59 -40.82 -29.65
CA LEU A 365 6.47 -39.91 -30.41
C LEU A 365 5.70 -38.78 -31.10
N ASN A 366 4.53 -39.06 -31.66
CA ASN A 366 3.70 -38.04 -32.31
C ASN A 366 3.13 -37.03 -31.30
N MET A 367 2.51 -37.54 -30.22
CA MET A 367 1.96 -36.70 -29.16
C MET A 367 3.05 -35.89 -28.43
N HIS A 368 4.22 -36.49 -28.22
CA HIS A 368 5.40 -35.81 -27.66
C HIS A 368 5.93 -34.72 -28.60
N GLY A 369 5.98 -34.96 -29.91
CA GLY A 369 6.36 -33.95 -30.90
C GLY A 369 5.45 -32.72 -30.87
N GLN A 370 4.13 -32.94 -30.82
CA GLN A 370 3.13 -31.88 -30.64
C GLN A 370 3.33 -31.14 -29.30
N HIS A 371 3.61 -31.86 -28.22
CA HIS A 371 3.87 -31.26 -26.90
C HIS A 371 5.14 -30.40 -26.86
N CYS A 372 6.25 -30.89 -27.42
CA CYS A 372 7.51 -30.13 -27.50
C CYS A 372 7.35 -28.84 -28.31
N GLN A 373 6.60 -28.87 -29.42
CA GLN A 373 6.30 -27.66 -30.20
C GLN A 373 5.50 -26.63 -29.39
N ARG A 374 4.55 -27.07 -28.55
CA ARG A 374 3.82 -26.18 -27.63
C ARG A 374 4.74 -25.56 -26.57
N LEU A 375 5.59 -26.36 -25.93
CA LEU A 375 6.57 -25.88 -24.95
C LEU A 375 7.56 -24.87 -25.56
N GLN A 376 8.04 -25.14 -26.78
CA GLN A 376 8.91 -24.22 -27.53
C GLN A 376 8.19 -22.91 -27.89
N HIS A 377 6.90 -22.97 -28.23
CA HIS A 377 6.09 -21.78 -28.48
C HIS A 377 5.92 -20.93 -27.21
N CYS A 378 5.65 -21.55 -26.05
CA CYS A 378 5.62 -20.86 -24.76
C CYS A 378 6.97 -20.23 -24.38
N LEU A 379 8.08 -20.92 -24.62
CA LEU A 379 9.43 -20.37 -24.40
C LEU A 379 9.74 -19.19 -25.33
N ALA A 380 9.30 -19.24 -26.59
CA ALA A 380 9.46 -18.11 -27.51
C ALA A 380 8.68 -16.87 -27.03
N TYR A 381 7.47 -17.07 -26.50
CA TYR A 381 6.70 -16.01 -25.84
C TYR A 381 7.42 -15.46 -24.59
N LEU A 382 7.91 -16.30 -23.68
CA LEU A 382 8.64 -15.84 -22.49
C LEU A 382 9.94 -15.10 -22.85
N ASN A 383 10.63 -15.51 -23.92
CA ASN A 383 11.81 -14.80 -24.41
C ASN A 383 11.47 -13.43 -24.99
N SER A 384 10.26 -13.25 -25.55
CA SER A 384 9.78 -11.92 -25.97
C SER A 384 9.43 -10.99 -24.80
N CYS A 385 9.21 -11.54 -23.60
CA CYS A 385 9.02 -10.76 -22.37
C CYS A 385 10.29 -10.12 -21.82
N LYS A 386 11.45 -10.74 -22.05
CA LYS A 386 12.74 -10.28 -21.51
C LYS A 386 13.08 -8.82 -21.85
N PRO A 387 13.04 -8.35 -23.11
CA PRO A 387 13.33 -6.95 -23.43
C PRO A 387 12.30 -5.97 -22.83
N VAL A 388 11.06 -6.40 -22.60
CA VAL A 388 10.06 -5.58 -21.90
C VAL A 388 10.37 -5.48 -20.42
N ILE A 389 10.82 -6.56 -19.77
CA ILE A 389 11.27 -6.54 -18.38
C ILE A 389 12.45 -5.57 -18.22
N GLU A 390 13.48 -5.71 -19.06
CA GLU A 390 14.68 -4.85 -19.01
C GLU A 390 14.35 -3.37 -19.21
N GLU A 391 13.41 -3.04 -20.11
CA GLU A 391 13.00 -1.65 -20.32
C GLU A 391 12.05 -1.15 -19.23
N THR A 392 11.23 -2.02 -18.63
CA THR A 392 10.38 -1.68 -17.47
C THR A 392 11.26 -1.40 -16.24
N GLU A 393 12.31 -2.19 -16.00
CA GLU A 393 13.31 -1.93 -14.95
C GLU A 393 13.98 -0.56 -15.14
N ARG A 394 14.39 -0.22 -16.37
CA ARG A 394 14.95 1.11 -16.68
C ARG A 394 13.92 2.22 -16.47
N TYR A 395 12.69 2.03 -16.95
CA TYR A 395 11.62 3.00 -16.79
C TYR A 395 11.33 3.27 -15.32
N VAL A 396 11.14 2.24 -14.50
CA VAL A 396 10.88 2.39 -13.05
C VAL A 396 12.08 3.08 -12.39
N ALA A 397 13.31 2.66 -12.65
CA ALA A 397 14.50 3.28 -12.08
C ALA A 397 14.65 4.77 -12.47
N ASP A 398 14.32 5.13 -13.71
CA ASP A 398 14.40 6.51 -14.20
C ASP A 398 13.25 7.37 -13.67
N MET A 399 12.03 6.85 -13.58
CA MET A 399 10.86 7.57 -13.07
C MET A 399 10.93 7.75 -11.55
N VAL A 400 11.38 6.75 -10.79
CA VAL A 400 11.61 6.85 -9.34
C VAL A 400 12.63 7.94 -9.03
N LYS A 401 13.71 8.06 -9.82
CA LYS A 401 14.70 9.15 -9.68
C LYS A 401 14.12 10.53 -9.97
N LYS A 402 13.11 10.62 -10.84
CA LYS A 402 12.44 11.87 -11.22
C LYS A 402 11.29 12.26 -10.29
N LEU A 403 10.94 11.41 -9.31
CA LEU A 403 9.91 11.74 -8.32
C LEU A 403 10.28 13.06 -7.63
N PRO A 404 9.34 14.01 -7.53
CA PRO A 404 9.63 15.38 -7.11
C PRO A 404 9.77 15.51 -5.58
N ARG A 405 10.57 14.66 -4.94
CA ARG A 405 10.76 14.63 -3.47
C ARG A 405 11.31 15.95 -2.95
N ASN A 406 12.38 16.45 -3.56
CA ASN A 406 12.99 17.71 -3.16
C ASN A 406 12.03 18.88 -3.34
N ARG A 407 11.30 18.91 -4.47
CA ARG A 407 10.30 19.94 -4.76
C ARG A 407 9.11 19.86 -3.81
N MET A 408 8.68 18.66 -3.43
CA MET A 408 7.65 18.44 -2.42
C MET A 408 8.08 18.98 -1.05
N GLU A 409 9.29 18.66 -0.60
CA GLU A 409 9.84 19.22 0.64
C GLU A 409 9.91 20.75 0.60
N GLU A 410 10.26 21.35 -0.54
CA GLU A 410 10.28 22.80 -0.74
C GLU A 410 8.87 23.41 -0.67
N VAL A 411 7.88 22.81 -1.33
CA VAL A 411 6.48 23.29 -1.34
C VAL A 411 5.84 23.19 0.05
N VAL A 412 6.04 22.07 0.76
CA VAL A 412 5.56 21.94 2.16
C VAL A 412 6.22 23.01 3.04
N LYS A 413 7.51 23.26 2.85
CA LYS A 413 8.27 24.31 3.53
C LYS A 413 7.72 25.71 3.24
N GLU A 414 7.36 26.02 2.00
CA GLU A 414 6.77 27.31 1.61
C GLU A 414 5.39 27.51 2.25
N ILE A 415 4.49 26.53 2.11
CA ILE A 415 3.14 26.60 2.67
C ILE A 415 3.17 26.63 4.20
N THR A 416 4.10 25.89 4.82
CA THR A 416 4.34 25.97 6.27
C THR A 416 4.78 27.38 6.68
N THR A 417 5.62 28.06 5.90
CA THR A 417 6.00 29.45 6.18
C THR A 417 4.79 30.39 6.14
N GLU A 418 3.90 30.25 5.14
CA GLU A 418 2.68 31.05 5.03
C GLU A 418 1.75 30.86 6.26
N GLU A 419 1.57 29.62 6.71
CA GLU A 419 0.74 29.30 7.87
C GLU A 419 1.41 29.71 9.19
N VAL A 420 2.74 29.59 9.33
CA VAL A 420 3.51 30.08 10.50
C VAL A 420 3.39 31.59 10.62
N ASN A 421 3.52 32.34 9.52
CA ASN A 421 3.35 33.79 9.54
C ASN A 421 1.92 34.18 9.97
N SER A 422 0.92 33.51 9.41
CA SER A 422 -0.49 33.71 9.77
C SER A 422 -0.77 33.41 11.25
N PHE A 423 -0.15 32.35 11.78
CA PHE A 423 -0.23 31.99 13.20
C PHE A 423 0.45 33.04 14.08
N MET A 424 1.65 33.50 13.73
CA MET A 424 2.39 34.50 14.52
C MET A 424 1.66 35.84 14.59
N ASP A 425 1.04 36.28 13.50
CA ASP A 425 0.18 37.46 13.47
C ASP A 425 -1.03 37.29 14.39
N ALA A 426 -1.70 36.13 14.31
CA ALA A 426 -2.84 35.82 15.17
C ALA A 426 -2.44 35.75 16.66
N TYR A 427 -1.29 35.14 16.96
CA TYR A 427 -0.78 34.96 18.31
C TYR A 427 -0.39 36.30 18.94
N LYS A 428 0.32 37.14 18.19
CA LYS A 428 0.67 38.50 18.61
C LYS A 428 -0.57 39.30 18.97
N VAL A 429 -1.58 39.31 18.10
CA VAL A 429 -2.82 40.04 18.36
C VAL A 429 -3.53 39.50 19.60
N PHE A 430 -3.62 38.18 19.75
CA PHE A 430 -4.21 37.54 20.93
C PHE A 430 -3.50 37.94 22.24
N VAL A 431 -2.17 37.81 22.29
CA VAL A 431 -1.34 38.19 23.45
C VAL A 431 -1.57 39.65 23.84
N PHE A 432 -1.62 40.55 22.86
CA PHE A 432 -1.81 41.97 23.11
C PHE A 432 -3.19 42.27 23.70
N PHE A 433 -4.27 41.68 23.19
CA PHE A 433 -5.62 41.88 23.75
C PHE A 433 -5.75 41.31 25.17
N CYS A 434 -5.22 40.10 25.43
CA CYS A 434 -5.14 39.52 26.77
C CYS A 434 -4.40 40.47 27.74
N GLY A 435 -3.22 40.92 27.32
CA GLY A 435 -2.38 41.81 28.11
C GLY A 435 -3.01 43.18 28.36
N GLU A 436 -3.68 43.77 27.37
CA GLU A 436 -4.37 45.06 27.54
C GLU A 436 -5.50 44.99 28.56
N LEU A 437 -6.30 43.92 28.55
CA LEU A 437 -7.35 43.74 29.55
C LEU A 437 -6.74 43.46 30.93
N ALA A 438 -5.69 42.64 31.01
CA ALA A 438 -4.98 42.36 32.25
C ALA A 438 -4.39 43.64 32.88
N ILE A 439 -3.79 44.53 32.09
CA ILE A 439 -3.30 45.84 32.57
C ILE A 439 -4.46 46.67 33.15
N LYS A 440 -5.56 46.80 32.40
CA LYS A 440 -6.72 47.60 32.85
C LYS A 440 -7.29 47.03 34.16
N LYS A 441 -7.32 45.71 34.30
CA LYS A 441 -7.83 45.03 35.50
C LYS A 441 -6.87 45.13 36.67
N SER A 442 -5.56 44.99 36.44
CA SER A 442 -4.54 45.24 37.46
C SER A 442 -4.61 46.67 37.99
N HIS A 443 -4.74 47.67 37.12
CA HIS A 443 -4.92 49.06 37.56
C HIS A 443 -6.23 49.28 38.33
N ARG A 444 -7.32 48.62 37.94
CA ARG A 444 -8.58 48.67 38.69
C ARG A 444 -8.42 48.02 40.07
N LEU A 445 -7.70 46.91 40.15
CA LEU A 445 -7.38 46.24 41.41
C LEU A 445 -6.53 47.14 42.32
N ASP A 446 -5.45 47.73 41.81
CA ASP A 446 -4.60 48.68 42.56
C ASP A 446 -5.43 49.85 43.13
N THR A 447 -6.39 50.35 42.33
CA THR A 447 -7.28 51.45 42.73
C THR A 447 -8.23 51.00 43.83
N LEU A 448 -8.86 49.83 43.68
CA LEU A 448 -9.75 49.25 44.69
C LEU A 448 -9.00 48.93 45.98
N GLU A 449 -7.77 48.42 45.92
CA GLU A 449 -6.92 48.20 47.09
C GLU A 449 -6.57 49.52 47.81
N ARG A 450 -6.29 50.58 47.05
CA ARG A 450 -6.05 51.91 47.63
C ARG A 450 -7.31 52.43 48.32
N GLN A 451 -8.47 52.29 47.68
CA GLN A 451 -9.76 52.66 48.27
C GLN A 451 -10.04 51.84 49.53
N ALA A 452 -9.89 50.52 49.49
CA ALA A 452 -10.07 49.65 50.65
C ALA A 452 -9.12 50.00 51.81
N ARG A 453 -7.85 50.32 51.53
CA ARG A 453 -6.90 50.79 52.56
C ARG A 453 -7.32 52.11 53.18
N LEU A 454 -7.80 53.07 52.37
CA LEU A 454 -8.30 54.36 52.86
C LEU A 454 -9.58 54.19 53.67
N THR A 455 -10.55 53.43 53.17
CA THR A 455 -11.81 53.14 53.87
C THR A 455 -11.55 52.39 55.18
N LYS A 456 -10.61 51.44 55.19
CA LYS A 456 -10.16 50.76 56.42
C LYS A 456 -9.54 51.75 57.42
N HIS A 457 -8.64 52.62 56.96
CA HIS A 457 -8.06 53.66 57.83
C HIS A 457 -9.14 54.59 58.40
N ASN A 458 -10.12 54.99 57.59
CA ASN A 458 -11.24 55.81 58.03
C ASN A 458 -12.14 55.06 59.01
N GLN A 459 -12.37 53.76 58.80
CA GLN A 459 -13.10 52.90 59.72
C GLN A 459 -12.37 52.77 61.07
N ASP A 460 -11.05 52.52 61.05
CA ASP A 460 -10.23 52.41 62.25
C ASP A 460 -10.24 53.75 63.03
N SER A 461 -10.10 54.87 62.32
CA SER A 461 -10.19 56.22 62.91
C SER A 461 -11.59 56.56 63.44
N ALA A 462 -12.65 56.12 62.75
CA ALA A 462 -14.05 56.27 63.16
C ALA A 462 -14.37 55.46 64.41
N MET A 463 -13.77 54.27 64.55
CA MET A 463 -13.88 53.43 65.75
C MET A 463 -13.26 54.12 66.96
N ASP A 464 -12.10 54.75 66.79
CA ASP A 464 -11.41 55.50 67.86
C ASP A 464 -12.14 56.81 68.24
N SER A 465 -12.91 57.38 67.31
CA SER A 465 -13.62 58.68 67.49
C SER A 465 -15.12 58.56 67.73
N LEU A 466 -15.69 57.35 67.81
CA LEU A 466 -17.13 57.07 67.96
C LEU A 466 -18.00 57.76 66.89
N ASP A 467 -17.52 57.79 65.65
CA ASP A 467 -18.24 58.40 64.52
C ASP A 467 -19.51 57.58 64.18
N PRO A 468 -20.69 58.22 64.09
CA PRO A 468 -21.95 57.54 63.73
C PRO A 468 -21.93 56.88 62.33
N ASN A 469 -20.98 57.18 61.46
CA ASN A 469 -20.83 56.58 60.13
C ASN A 469 -20.05 55.26 60.10
N LEU A 470 -19.62 54.72 61.25
CA LEU A 470 -18.81 53.49 61.33
C LEU A 470 -19.41 52.31 60.54
N GLU A 471 -20.72 52.14 60.60
CA GLU A 471 -21.41 51.04 59.92
C GLU A 471 -21.40 51.22 58.38
N ASN A 472 -21.45 52.46 57.89
CA ASN A 472 -21.35 52.75 56.46
C ASN A 472 -19.96 52.37 55.90
N TYR A 473 -18.89 52.67 56.65
CA TYR A 473 -17.53 52.28 56.25
C TYR A 473 -17.34 50.76 56.26
N ARG A 474 -18.03 50.03 57.16
CA ARG A 474 -18.03 48.55 57.15
C ARG A 474 -18.68 47.99 55.89
N VAL A 475 -19.86 48.48 55.54
CA VAL A 475 -20.59 48.06 54.33
C VAL A 475 -19.76 48.38 53.07
N GLU A 476 -19.23 49.59 52.98
CA GLU A 476 -18.37 50.02 51.86
C GLU A 476 -17.10 49.16 51.75
N LEU A 477 -16.45 48.82 52.87
CA LEU A 477 -15.30 47.94 52.88
C LEU A 477 -15.65 46.54 52.37
N THR A 478 -16.79 45.97 52.80
CA THR A 478 -17.25 44.66 52.31
C THR A 478 -17.53 44.67 50.81
N GLU A 479 -18.19 45.72 50.30
CA GLU A 479 -18.45 45.88 48.87
C GLU A 479 -17.15 46.04 48.05
N LEU A 480 -16.19 46.81 48.56
CA LEU A 480 -14.87 46.96 47.93
C LEU A 480 -14.11 45.63 47.89
N MET A 481 -14.15 44.84 48.96
CA MET A 481 -13.52 43.51 49.00
C MET A 481 -14.17 42.53 48.01
N GLU A 482 -15.50 42.56 47.86
CA GLU A 482 -16.20 41.75 46.86
C GLU A 482 -15.83 42.16 45.42
N GLN A 483 -15.75 43.47 45.15
CA GLN A 483 -15.29 43.97 43.85
C GLN A 483 -13.83 43.61 43.57
N MET A 484 -12.95 43.66 44.57
CA MET A 484 -11.56 43.21 44.44
C MET A 484 -11.50 41.73 44.05
N LYS A 485 -12.23 40.86 44.77
CA LYS A 485 -12.29 39.42 44.47
C LYS A 485 -12.82 39.14 43.06
N ALA A 486 -13.81 39.90 42.59
CA ALA A 486 -14.33 39.78 41.24
C ALA A 486 -13.27 40.18 40.18
N VAL A 487 -12.51 41.25 40.41
CA VAL A 487 -11.44 41.70 39.50
C VAL A 487 -10.26 40.72 39.49
N GLU A 488 -9.86 40.20 40.65
CA GLU A 488 -8.86 39.13 40.76
C GLU A 488 -9.29 37.85 40.02
N GLY A 489 -10.56 37.46 40.14
CA GLY A 489 -11.11 36.33 39.40
C GLY A 489 -11.00 36.51 37.88
N VAL A 490 -11.25 37.72 37.37
CA VAL A 490 -11.07 38.04 35.94
C VAL A 490 -9.59 38.01 35.54
N LEU A 491 -8.68 38.54 36.37
CA LEU A 491 -7.23 38.47 36.12
C LEU A 491 -6.72 37.03 36.06
N ASN A 492 -7.13 36.18 36.99
CA ASN A 492 -6.76 34.77 37.01
C ASN A 492 -7.26 34.03 35.77
N ALA A 493 -8.50 34.30 35.34
CA ALA A 493 -9.05 33.72 34.11
C ALA A 493 -8.29 34.20 32.86
N LEU A 494 -7.86 35.47 32.82
CA LEU A 494 -7.07 36.01 31.72
C LEU A 494 -5.66 35.41 31.65
N ASN A 495 -4.99 35.29 32.79
CA ASN A 495 -3.69 34.62 32.87
C ASN A 495 -3.81 33.16 32.42
N ALA A 496 -4.80 32.42 32.90
CA ALA A 496 -5.05 31.04 32.46
C ALA A 496 -5.34 30.94 30.96
N THR A 497 -6.06 31.92 30.38
CA THR A 497 -6.33 31.96 28.94
C THR A 497 -5.06 32.26 28.14
N GLN A 498 -4.20 33.16 28.64
CA GLN A 498 -2.91 33.47 28.03
C GLN A 498 -1.95 32.28 28.12
N ASP A 499 -1.89 31.59 29.27
CA ASP A 499 -1.12 30.37 29.47
C ASP A 499 -1.60 29.23 28.55
N ALA A 500 -2.91 29.11 28.34
CA ALA A 500 -3.46 28.17 27.36
C ALA A 500 -3.02 28.53 25.93
N GLY A 501 -2.97 29.81 25.59
CA GLY A 501 -2.40 30.28 24.32
C GLY A 501 -0.92 29.97 24.18
N GLU A 502 -0.15 30.07 25.26
CA GLU A 502 1.27 29.68 25.28
C GLU A 502 1.44 28.18 25.09
N GLN A 503 0.62 27.34 25.72
CA GLN A 503 0.64 25.89 25.48
C GLN A 503 0.35 25.56 24.00
N VAL A 504 -0.52 26.31 23.34
CA VAL A 504 -0.77 26.17 21.90
C VAL A 504 0.49 26.56 21.09
N PHE A 505 1.23 27.58 21.51
CA PHE A 505 2.50 27.97 20.91
C PHE A 505 3.59 26.90 21.12
N GLU A 506 3.78 26.40 22.34
CA GLU A 506 4.76 25.36 22.70
C GLU A 506 4.60 24.11 21.80
N ASN A 507 3.35 23.74 21.50
CA ASN A 507 3.04 22.60 20.62
C ASN A 507 3.55 22.74 19.18
N ILE A 508 3.91 23.94 18.73
CA ILE A 508 4.41 24.22 17.39
C ILE A 508 5.73 25.01 17.39
N GLU A 509 6.31 25.22 18.56
CA GLU A 509 7.46 26.10 18.77
C GLU A 509 8.66 25.68 17.91
N ASP A 510 8.94 24.39 17.82
CA ASP A 510 10.03 23.86 17.00
C ASP A 510 9.86 24.22 15.52
N VAL A 511 8.64 24.07 14.99
CA VAL A 511 8.31 24.41 13.60
C VAL A 511 8.44 25.90 13.35
N VAL A 512 8.01 26.74 14.30
CA VAL A 512 8.15 28.19 14.23
C VAL A 512 9.63 28.55 14.22
N ARG A 513 10.42 28.08 15.19
CA ARG A 513 11.86 28.35 15.30
C ARG A 513 12.60 27.93 14.04
N ASP A 514 12.30 26.77 13.48
CA ASP A 514 12.94 26.28 12.28
C ASP A 514 12.54 27.07 11.02
N THR A 515 11.31 27.58 10.98
CA THR A 515 10.85 28.51 9.93
C THR A 515 11.63 29.82 9.98
N PHE A 516 11.76 30.45 11.15
CA PHE A 516 12.51 31.71 11.31
C PHE A 516 14.02 31.54 11.03
N LYS A 517 14.61 30.40 11.44
CA LYS A 517 16.01 30.06 11.06
C LYS A 517 16.16 29.94 9.55
N ARG A 518 15.20 29.29 8.87
CA ARG A 518 15.23 29.06 7.42
C ARG A 518 15.02 30.34 6.61
N THR A 519 14.12 31.22 7.06
CA THR A 519 13.88 32.53 6.41
C THR A 519 14.93 33.59 6.78
N ASN A 520 15.82 33.28 7.74
CA ASN A 520 16.85 34.18 8.28
C ASN A 520 16.26 35.45 8.91
N GLU A 521 15.05 35.35 9.45
CA GLU A 521 14.36 36.42 10.17
C GLU A 521 14.62 36.30 11.67
N THR A 522 14.67 37.44 12.37
CA THR A 522 14.89 37.45 13.82
C THR A 522 13.59 37.10 14.53
N PHE A 523 13.55 35.93 15.17
CA PHE A 523 12.40 35.52 15.98
C PHE A 523 12.35 36.32 17.28
N VAL A 524 11.21 36.98 17.53
CA VAL A 524 10.89 37.63 18.81
C VAL A 524 9.58 37.06 19.31
N HIS A 525 9.58 36.54 20.54
CA HIS A 525 8.38 35.94 21.11
C HIS A 525 7.33 37.02 21.41
N PRO A 526 6.05 36.87 21.02
CA PRO A 526 5.05 37.91 21.24
C PRO A 526 4.83 38.33 22.70
N LEU A 527 5.00 37.41 23.66
CA LEU A 527 5.00 37.75 25.10
C LEU A 527 6.16 38.67 25.49
N GLN A 528 7.35 38.49 24.88
CA GLN A 528 8.50 39.36 25.11
C GLN A 528 8.27 40.73 24.49
N GLU A 529 7.75 40.78 23.26
CA GLU A 529 7.41 42.04 22.59
C GLU A 529 6.39 42.84 23.40
N PHE A 530 5.32 42.18 23.88
CA PHE A 530 4.34 42.81 24.77
C PHE A 530 4.96 43.26 26.09
N GLY A 531 5.83 42.44 26.70
CA GLY A 531 6.53 42.75 27.95
C GLY A 531 7.32 44.06 27.87
N HIS A 532 8.03 44.31 26.77
CA HIS A 532 8.73 45.58 26.55
C HIS A 532 7.76 46.77 26.52
N GLN A 533 6.65 46.65 25.78
CA GLN A 533 5.63 47.70 25.73
C GLN A 533 4.94 47.94 27.08
N LEU A 534 4.73 46.86 27.85
CA LEU A 534 4.15 46.91 29.18
C LEU A 534 5.04 47.69 30.14
N VAL A 535 6.35 47.43 30.15
CA VAL A 535 7.32 48.16 30.98
C VAL A 535 7.27 49.65 30.65
N ASP A 536 7.22 50.02 29.37
CA ASP A 536 7.11 51.41 28.94
C ASP A 536 5.79 52.08 29.36
N LYS A 537 4.67 51.35 29.28
CA LYS A 537 3.35 51.85 29.72
C LYS A 537 3.30 52.01 31.24
N ARG A 538 3.81 51.03 32.00
CA ARG A 538 3.87 51.06 33.48
C ARG A 538 4.77 52.19 33.97
N THR A 539 5.92 52.39 33.35
CA THR A 539 6.85 53.49 33.69
C THR A 539 6.17 54.85 33.53
N ARG A 540 5.45 55.06 32.42
CA ARG A 540 4.63 56.27 32.19
C ARG A 540 3.48 56.43 33.19
N PHE A 541 2.88 55.33 33.65
CA PHE A 541 1.85 55.38 34.68
C PHE A 541 2.43 55.77 36.04
N VAL A 542 3.50 55.10 36.50
CA VAL A 542 4.17 55.40 37.77
C VAL A 542 4.63 56.85 37.82
N MET A 543 5.22 57.37 36.74
CA MET A 543 5.59 58.79 36.64
C MET A 543 4.40 59.75 36.77
N ARG A 544 3.21 59.37 36.26
CA ARG A 544 1.99 60.18 36.43
C ARG A 544 1.45 60.08 37.85
N SER A 545 1.40 58.89 38.43
CA SER A 545 0.94 58.66 39.80
C SER A 545 1.84 59.34 40.83
N MET A 546 3.16 59.32 40.64
CA MET A 546 4.10 60.08 41.49
C MET A 546 3.79 61.58 41.47
N LYS A 547 3.51 62.17 40.30
CA LYS A 547 3.10 63.59 40.22
C LYS A 547 1.79 63.88 40.95
N TYR A 548 0.83 62.94 40.92
CA TYR A 548 -0.41 63.08 41.70
C TYR A 548 -0.15 63.00 43.20
N VAL A 549 0.66 62.05 43.66
CA VAL A 549 1.05 61.94 45.08
C VAL A 549 1.81 63.18 45.54
N GLU A 550 2.77 63.68 44.75
CA GLU A 550 3.49 64.91 45.05
C GLU A 550 2.55 66.13 45.15
N ASN A 551 1.50 66.18 44.34
CA ASN A 551 0.48 67.24 44.43
C ASN A 551 -0.44 67.05 45.64
N GLU A 552 -0.87 65.83 45.96
CA GLU A 552 -1.63 65.53 47.18
C GLU A 552 -0.81 65.88 48.43
N GLU A 553 0.48 65.54 48.46
CA GLU A 553 1.38 65.90 49.57
C GLU A 553 1.53 67.42 49.72
N ARG A 554 1.61 68.17 48.61
CA ARG A 554 1.60 69.65 48.66
C ARG A 554 0.30 70.20 49.22
N GLU A 555 -0.85 69.67 48.82
CA GLU A 555 -2.15 70.08 49.36
C GLU A 555 -2.30 69.72 50.84
N VAL A 556 -1.85 68.53 51.26
CA VAL A 556 -1.85 68.11 52.66
C VAL A 556 -0.91 68.99 53.49
N ALA A 557 0.26 69.34 52.97
CA ALA A 557 1.18 70.28 53.62
C ALA A 557 0.55 71.67 53.78
N GLN A 558 -0.16 72.17 52.76
CA GLN A 558 -0.92 73.42 52.86
C GLN A 558 -2.05 73.33 53.91
N LYS A 559 -2.82 72.25 53.92
CA LYS A 559 -3.90 72.01 54.90
C LYS A 559 -3.36 71.90 56.33
N LYS A 560 -2.22 71.23 56.54
CA LYS A 560 -1.51 71.20 57.83
C LYS A 560 -1.08 72.60 58.25
N GLY A 561 -0.48 73.37 57.35
CA GLY A 561 -0.10 74.76 57.60
C GLY A 561 -1.30 75.63 58.04
N THR A 562 -2.45 75.50 57.39
CA THR A 562 -3.68 76.20 57.81
C THR A 562 -4.26 75.70 59.13
N LEU A 563 -4.20 74.40 59.41
CA LEU A 563 -4.63 73.84 60.70
C LEU A 563 -3.73 74.32 61.85
N GLU A 564 -2.43 74.44 61.61
CA GLU A 564 -1.47 74.94 62.58
C GLU A 564 -1.64 76.44 62.84
N GLN A 565 -1.98 77.22 61.81
CA GLN A 565 -2.44 78.61 61.92
C GLN A 565 -3.76 78.73 62.71
N MET A 566 -4.75 77.87 62.44
CA MET A 566 -6.00 77.86 63.20
C MET A 566 -5.78 77.42 64.65
N LYS A 567 -4.88 76.47 64.92
CA LYS A 567 -4.53 76.01 66.26
C LYS A 567 -3.82 77.10 67.05
N THR A 568 -2.92 77.85 66.41
CA THR A 568 -2.28 79.02 67.03
C THR A 568 -3.26 80.17 67.25
N MET A 569 -4.18 80.45 66.32
CA MET A 569 -5.28 81.39 66.55
C MET A 569 -6.19 80.95 67.70
N LEU A 570 -6.55 79.66 67.80
CA LEU A 570 -7.35 79.11 68.90
C LEU A 570 -6.62 79.20 70.25
N LEU A 571 -5.31 78.96 70.27
CA LEU A 571 -4.48 79.13 71.46
C LEU A 571 -4.41 80.61 71.87
N GLN A 572 -4.20 81.53 70.93
CA GLN A 572 -4.23 82.97 71.19
C GLN A 572 -5.61 83.44 71.66
N ASN A 573 -6.69 82.90 71.09
CA ASN A 573 -8.06 83.23 71.48
C ASN A 573 -8.41 82.65 72.87
N ASN A 574 -7.92 81.45 73.19
CA ASN A 574 -8.02 80.86 74.53
C ASN A 574 -7.16 81.63 75.55
N GLU A 575 -5.99 82.13 75.18
CA GLU A 575 -5.19 83.04 76.02
C GLU A 575 -5.88 84.39 76.23
N TYR A 576 -6.53 84.93 75.20
CA TYR A 576 -7.37 86.13 75.31
C TYR A 576 -8.59 85.92 76.21
N LEU A 577 -9.29 84.79 76.07
CA LEU A 577 -10.39 84.40 76.95
C LEU A 577 -9.91 84.16 78.38
N ALA A 578 -8.76 83.52 78.58
CA ALA A 578 -8.16 83.34 79.90
C ALA A 578 -7.79 84.67 80.56
N LYS A 579 -7.28 85.65 79.80
CA LYS A 579 -7.01 87.02 80.27
C LYS A 579 -8.29 87.82 80.54
N ALA A 580 -9.34 87.63 79.73
CA ALA A 580 -10.65 88.25 79.94
C ALA A 580 -11.38 87.70 81.18
N ILE A 581 -11.20 86.42 81.50
CA ILE A 581 -11.71 85.79 82.72
C ILE A 581 -10.90 86.23 83.96
N ALA A 582 -9.62 86.60 83.80
CA ALA A 582 -8.73 87.05 84.89
C ALA A 582 -8.86 88.54 85.27
N GLY A 583 -9.68 89.33 84.56
CA GLY A 583 -10.07 90.67 85.01
C GLY A 583 -9.09 91.82 84.78
N GLU A 584 -8.24 91.78 83.76
CA GLU A 584 -7.38 92.92 83.38
C GLU A 584 -7.69 93.49 81.98
N HIS A 585 -8.34 94.66 82.02
CA HIS A 585 -8.49 95.73 81.03
C HIS A 585 -9.52 95.71 79.87
N THR A 586 -9.98 96.94 79.65
CA THR A 586 -11.08 97.53 78.88
C THR A 586 -10.83 97.65 77.36
N PRO A 587 -11.91 97.78 76.54
CA PRO A 587 -11.87 97.57 75.10
C PRO A 587 -11.29 98.76 74.32
N THR A 588 -10.50 98.47 73.29
CA THR A 588 -10.22 99.41 72.20
C THR A 588 -10.73 98.82 70.89
N LEU A 589 -11.64 99.56 70.27
CA LEU A 589 -12.17 99.33 68.92
C LEU A 589 -11.02 99.26 67.91
N ILE A 590 -10.99 98.18 67.11
CA ILE A 590 -10.29 98.18 65.82
C ILE A 590 -11.29 97.87 64.72
N ASP A 591 -11.08 98.65 63.68
CA ASP A 591 -11.92 99.03 62.56
C ASP A 591 -12.23 97.88 61.58
N SER A 592 -13.42 97.97 60.99
CA SER A 592 -13.91 97.08 59.95
C SER A 592 -13.38 97.53 58.59
N SER A 593 -12.35 96.88 58.07
CA SER A 593 -12.17 96.77 56.61
C SER A 593 -11.20 95.64 56.26
N LEU A 594 -11.75 94.58 55.65
CA LEU A 594 -11.19 93.79 54.53
C LEU A 594 -11.85 92.40 54.49
N VAL A 595 -13.06 92.37 53.92
CA VAL A 595 -13.55 91.21 53.19
C VAL A 595 -13.24 91.46 51.72
N LYS A 596 -12.36 90.64 51.15
CA LYS A 596 -12.48 90.13 49.79
C LYS A 596 -11.96 88.70 49.77
#